data_AF-A0A151RMX0-F1
#
_entry.id   AF-A0A151RMX0-F1
#
_cell.length_a   1.000
_cell.length_b   1.000
_cell.length_c   1.000
_cell.angle_alpha   90.00
_cell.angle_beta   90.00
_cell.angle_gamma   90.00
#
_symmetry.space_group_name_H-M   'P 1'
#
loop_
_entity.id
_entity.type
_entity.pdbx_description
1 polymer ?
#
loop_
_entity_poly.entity_id
_entity_poly.type
_entity_poly.pdbx_seq_one_letter_code
_entity_poly.pdbx_strand_id
1 'polypeptide(L)'
;MLSYFEISAEVSLICSYVLKTINQVQCNYHFIERALDIMDGVDDSPEKVKLIIFELNSFIFSNNPFSDLNNHDFKLISGKHSLVLHSLTSMRKRMGRKVKLMTYLKETSETCVKVACGLVPITTNVIATHILAAPTMGQTILGFPCTERLKRKLPHLRFSRKFLSKVCDQLDIASKGTYILNKDFDTTSRVVARLCDEIEHNRAMVQLCLDKKDDKFSLQIVKELKKSDAGFWRLVEELKEHVYLCLVNINQARCLLINEMT
;
A
#
# COMPACT_ATOMS: atom_id res chain seq x y z
N MET A 1 1.53 -2.20 13.46
CA MET A 1 1.31 -3.55 12.89
C MET A 1 -0.18 -3.84 12.79
N LEU A 2 -0.93 -3.92 13.89
CA LEU A 2 -2.38 -4.10 13.86
C LEU A 2 -3.09 -3.07 12.96
N SER A 3 -2.74 -1.80 13.12
CA SER A 3 -3.24 -0.69 12.29
C SER A 3 -3.03 -0.88 10.78
N TYR A 4 -1.97 -1.58 10.36
CA TYR A 4 -1.74 -1.87 8.95
C TYR A 4 -2.68 -2.98 8.45
N PHE A 5 -2.89 -4.03 9.23
CA PHE A 5 -3.79 -5.12 8.86
C PHE A 5 -5.25 -4.64 8.79
N GLU A 6 -5.68 -3.80 9.72
CA GLU A 6 -7.00 -3.17 9.71
C GLU A 6 -7.21 -2.32 8.46
N ILE A 7 -6.30 -1.39 8.16
CA ILE A 7 -6.39 -0.53 6.98
C ILE A 7 -6.36 -1.34 5.70
N SER A 8 -5.41 -2.28 5.58
CA SER A 8 -5.36 -3.11 4.38
C SER A 8 -6.63 -3.95 4.20
N ALA A 9 -7.35 -4.29 5.28
CA ALA A 9 -8.61 -5.02 5.23
C ALA A 9 -9.76 -4.13 4.78
N GLU A 10 -9.85 -2.91 5.33
CA GLU A 10 -10.77 -1.87 4.87
C GLU A 10 -10.59 -1.63 3.37
N VAL A 11 -9.35 -1.44 2.89
CA VAL A 11 -9.09 -1.24 1.45
C VAL A 11 -9.42 -2.47 0.61
N SER A 12 -9.12 -3.69 1.08
CA SER A 12 -9.50 -4.92 0.37
C SER A 12 -11.01 -5.03 0.16
N LEU A 13 -11.80 -4.62 1.17
CA LEU A 13 -13.27 -4.59 1.09
C LEU A 13 -13.75 -3.56 0.06
N ILE A 14 -13.15 -2.37 0.05
CA ILE A 14 -13.47 -1.35 -0.95
C ILE A 14 -13.12 -1.83 -2.36
N CYS A 15 -11.93 -2.41 -2.56
CA CYS A 15 -11.54 -3.01 -3.84
C CYS A 15 -12.56 -4.07 -4.30
N SER A 16 -13.07 -4.89 -3.37
CA SER A 16 -14.10 -5.89 -3.69
C SER A 16 -15.42 -5.25 -4.10
N TYR A 17 -15.81 -4.17 -3.40
CA TYR A 17 -16.99 -3.38 -3.78
C TYR A 17 -16.80 -2.76 -5.16
N VAL A 18 -15.67 -2.11 -5.43
CA VAL A 18 -15.36 -1.51 -6.74
C VAL A 18 -15.41 -2.55 -7.85
N LEU A 19 -14.85 -3.76 -7.66
CA LEU A 19 -14.96 -4.84 -8.65
C LEU A 19 -16.41 -5.24 -8.93
N LYS A 20 -17.24 -5.32 -7.90
CA LYS A 20 -18.68 -5.58 -8.07
C LYS A 20 -19.36 -4.45 -8.83
N THR A 21 -19.02 -3.20 -8.52
CA THR A 21 -19.54 -2.01 -9.20
C THR A 21 -19.12 -1.96 -10.67
N ILE A 22 -17.86 -2.33 -11.00
CA ILE A 22 -17.38 -2.49 -12.38
C ILE A 22 -18.26 -3.48 -13.14
N ASN A 23 -18.47 -4.68 -12.59
CA ASN A 23 -19.31 -5.68 -13.24
C ASN A 23 -20.73 -5.15 -13.49
N GLN A 24 -21.29 -4.43 -12.53
CA GLN A 24 -22.63 -3.84 -12.69
C GLN A 24 -22.63 -2.75 -13.77
N VAL A 25 -21.61 -1.91 -13.83
CA VAL A 25 -21.45 -0.90 -14.89
C VAL A 25 -21.34 -1.55 -16.26
N GLN A 26 -20.57 -2.63 -16.39
CA GLN A 26 -20.48 -3.39 -17.64
C GLN A 26 -21.83 -3.95 -18.08
N CYS A 27 -22.60 -4.55 -17.15
CA CYS A 27 -23.95 -5.04 -17.45
C CYS A 27 -24.91 -3.91 -17.88
N ASN A 28 -24.86 -2.76 -17.20
CA ASN A 28 -25.69 -1.60 -17.52
C ASN A 28 -25.30 -1.01 -18.88
N TYR A 29 -24.00 -0.92 -19.16
CA TYR A 29 -23.51 -0.29 -20.37
C TYR A 29 -23.77 -1.15 -21.63
N HIS A 30 -24.01 -2.46 -21.47
CA HIS A 30 -24.45 -3.34 -22.57
C HIS A 30 -25.77 -2.86 -23.22
N PHE A 31 -26.62 -2.08 -22.53
CA PHE A 31 -27.77 -1.44 -23.16
C PHE A 31 -27.34 -0.40 -24.22
N ILE A 32 -26.29 0.38 -23.93
CA ILE A 32 -25.71 1.31 -24.91
C ILE A 32 -25.08 0.55 -26.07
N GLU A 33 -24.28 -0.49 -25.80
CA GLU A 33 -23.65 -1.31 -26.86
C GLU A 33 -24.70 -1.90 -27.81
N ARG A 34 -25.81 -2.42 -27.29
CA ARG A 34 -26.91 -2.90 -28.14
C ARG A 34 -27.51 -1.80 -29.00
N ALA A 35 -27.69 -0.59 -28.46
CA ALA A 35 -28.15 0.56 -29.24
C ALA A 35 -27.15 0.93 -30.35
N LEU A 36 -25.85 0.84 -30.09
CA LEU A 36 -24.78 1.06 -31.07
C LEU A 36 -24.80 -0.01 -32.17
N ASP A 37 -24.92 -1.29 -31.81
CA ASP A 37 -25.00 -2.42 -32.74
C ASP A 37 -26.23 -2.32 -33.65
N ILE A 38 -27.39 -1.97 -33.08
CA ILE A 38 -28.61 -1.74 -33.85
C ILE A 38 -28.40 -0.58 -34.82
N MET A 39 -27.76 0.51 -34.39
CA MET A 39 -27.48 1.68 -35.25
C MET A 39 -26.61 1.31 -36.45
N ASP A 40 -25.61 0.44 -36.25
CA ASP A 40 -24.67 -0.02 -37.29
C ASP A 40 -25.26 -1.04 -38.27
N GLY A 41 -26.45 -1.59 -37.97
CA GLY A 41 -27.18 -2.48 -38.86
C GLY A 41 -27.52 -1.84 -40.22
N VAL A 42 -27.54 -2.66 -41.27
CA VAL A 42 -27.73 -2.25 -42.68
C VAL A 42 -29.17 -1.81 -42.99
N ASP A 43 -30.15 -2.22 -42.18
CA ASP A 43 -31.55 -1.87 -42.38
C ASP A 43 -31.86 -0.48 -41.77
N ASP A 44 -32.55 0.38 -42.52
CA ASP A 44 -32.97 1.73 -42.11
C ASP A 44 -34.48 1.80 -41.79
N SER A 45 -35.06 0.67 -41.37
CA SER A 45 -36.46 0.59 -40.93
C SER A 45 -36.77 1.55 -39.76
N PRO A 46 -37.96 2.18 -39.73
CA PRO A 46 -38.46 2.94 -38.57
C PRO A 46 -38.52 2.11 -37.27
N GLU A 47 -38.57 0.79 -37.36
CA GLU A 47 -38.52 -0.10 -36.19
C GLU A 47 -37.17 -0.07 -35.48
N LYS A 48 -36.09 0.22 -36.20
CA LYS A 48 -34.72 0.38 -35.68
C LYS A 48 -34.65 1.44 -34.59
N VAL A 49 -35.26 2.61 -34.85
CA VAL A 49 -35.25 3.72 -33.90
C VAL A 49 -36.02 3.38 -32.62
N LYS A 50 -37.13 2.64 -32.73
CA LYS A 50 -37.88 2.18 -31.56
C LYS A 50 -37.05 1.23 -30.68
N LEU A 51 -36.30 0.31 -31.29
CA LEU A 51 -35.41 -0.59 -30.55
C LEU A 51 -34.27 0.17 -29.87
N ILE A 52 -33.65 1.13 -30.57
CA ILE A 52 -32.64 2.02 -29.98
C ILE A 52 -33.20 2.76 -28.77
N ILE A 53 -34.38 3.39 -28.90
CA ILE A 53 -35.04 4.11 -27.80
C ILE A 53 -35.35 3.17 -26.63
N PHE A 54 -35.73 1.92 -26.90
CA PHE A 54 -35.98 0.92 -25.85
C PHE A 54 -34.71 0.58 -25.07
N GLU A 55 -33.59 0.35 -25.76
CA GLU A 55 -32.29 0.09 -25.12
C GLU A 55 -31.80 1.32 -24.33
N LEU A 56 -31.93 2.52 -24.88
CA LEU A 56 -31.59 3.78 -24.21
C LEU A 56 -32.42 4.02 -22.93
N ASN A 57 -33.73 3.73 -22.96
CA ASN A 57 -34.56 3.78 -21.75
C ASN A 57 -34.07 2.78 -20.70
N SER A 58 -33.74 1.56 -21.11
CA SER A 58 -33.22 0.51 -20.22
C SER A 58 -31.92 0.94 -19.53
N PHE A 59 -31.03 1.64 -20.25
CA PHE A 59 -29.84 2.26 -19.68
C PHE A 59 -30.18 3.31 -18.61
N ILE A 60 -31.15 4.21 -18.86
CA ILE A 60 -31.55 5.22 -17.87
C ILE A 60 -32.10 4.59 -16.59
N PHE A 61 -32.92 3.53 -16.71
CA PHE A 61 -33.44 2.79 -15.57
C PHE A 61 -32.35 2.10 -14.75
N SER A 62 -31.22 1.77 -15.37
CA SER A 62 -30.05 1.26 -14.68
C SER A 62 -29.30 2.44 -14.01
N ASN A 63 -29.55 2.68 -12.72
CA ASN A 63 -28.88 3.75 -11.96
C ASN A 63 -27.35 3.68 -12.08
N ASN A 64 -26.66 4.82 -11.91
CA ASN A 64 -25.20 4.87 -11.88
C ASN A 64 -24.66 4.22 -10.59
N PRO A 65 -23.99 3.05 -10.69
CA PRO A 65 -23.52 2.29 -9.53
C PRO A 65 -22.40 2.98 -8.73
N PHE A 66 -21.72 3.99 -9.31
CA PHE A 66 -20.67 4.74 -8.62
C PHE A 66 -21.18 5.95 -7.82
N SER A 67 -22.46 6.34 -7.98
CA SER A 67 -23.04 7.47 -7.24
C SER A 67 -23.05 7.23 -5.73
N ASP A 68 -23.31 6.00 -5.32
CA ASP A 68 -23.29 5.58 -3.92
C ASP A 68 -21.88 5.63 -3.33
N LEU A 69 -20.87 5.47 -4.19
CA LEU A 69 -19.47 5.36 -3.82
C LEU A 69 -18.79 6.72 -3.62
N ASN A 70 -19.29 7.75 -4.28
CA ASN A 70 -18.74 9.11 -4.27
C ASN A 70 -19.11 9.90 -2.99
N ASN A 71 -20.18 9.50 -2.30
CA ASN A 71 -20.75 10.20 -1.14
C ASN A 71 -20.02 9.90 0.19
N HIS A 72 -18.75 10.28 0.31
CA HIS A 72 -17.98 10.40 1.58
C HIS A 72 -16.96 9.29 1.93
N ASP A 73 -17.08 8.07 1.41
CA ASP A 73 -16.23 6.95 1.88
C ASP A 73 -14.77 7.07 1.41
N PHE A 74 -14.53 7.32 0.13
CA PHE A 74 -13.16 7.37 -0.42
C PHE A 74 -12.27 8.45 0.19
N LYS A 75 -12.84 9.63 0.45
CA LYS A 75 -12.11 10.78 1.01
C LYS A 75 -11.78 10.56 2.50
N LEU A 76 -12.69 9.94 3.25
CA LEU A 76 -12.48 9.58 4.65
C LEU A 76 -11.37 8.53 4.78
N ILE A 77 -11.37 7.54 3.88
CA ILE A 77 -10.41 6.44 3.85
C ILE A 77 -9.00 6.94 3.50
N SER A 78 -8.85 7.77 2.45
CA SER A 78 -7.58 8.46 2.13
C SER A 78 -7.03 9.29 3.31
N GLY A 79 -7.89 10.03 4.01
CA GLY A 79 -7.50 10.82 5.19
C GLY A 79 -6.98 9.97 6.36
N LYS A 80 -7.64 8.85 6.66
CA LYS A 80 -7.19 7.88 7.69
C LYS A 80 -5.84 7.25 7.33
N HIS A 81 -5.62 6.95 6.05
CA HIS A 81 -4.39 6.31 5.58
C HIS A 81 -3.16 7.21 5.74
N SER A 82 -3.31 8.51 5.47
CA SER A 82 -2.24 9.50 5.66
C SER A 82 -1.75 9.57 7.11
N LEU A 83 -2.68 9.49 8.08
CA LEU A 83 -2.35 9.47 9.51
C LEU A 83 -1.58 8.21 9.89
N VAL A 84 -1.98 7.04 9.38
CA VAL A 84 -1.26 5.79 9.69
C VAL A 84 0.10 5.73 9.00
N LEU A 85 0.23 6.19 7.76
CA LEU A 85 1.53 6.32 7.09
C LEU A 85 2.49 7.19 7.89
N HIS A 86 2.02 8.33 8.37
CA HIS A 86 2.81 9.23 9.20
C HIS A 86 3.23 8.56 10.52
N SER A 87 2.30 7.86 11.19
CA SER A 87 2.58 7.13 12.44
C SER A 87 3.66 6.05 12.25
N LEU A 88 3.55 5.23 11.19
CA LEU A 88 4.50 4.16 10.89
C LEU A 88 5.87 4.71 10.50
N THR A 89 5.90 5.79 9.71
CA THR A 89 7.15 6.48 9.33
C THR A 89 7.85 7.06 10.55
N SER A 90 7.11 7.68 11.47
CA SER A 90 7.66 8.24 12.70
C SER A 90 8.21 7.14 13.64
N MET A 91 7.49 6.01 13.74
CA MET A 91 7.88 4.87 14.55
C MET A 91 9.13 4.18 13.98
N ARG A 92 9.20 4.00 12.65
CA ARG A 92 10.41 3.52 11.95
C ARG A 92 11.62 4.41 12.25
N LYS A 93 11.49 5.74 12.10
CA LYS A 93 12.57 6.69 12.39
C LYS A 93 13.02 6.62 13.86
N ARG A 94 12.09 6.44 14.80
CA ARG A 94 12.38 6.26 16.23
C ARG A 94 13.15 4.96 16.51
N MET A 95 12.73 3.86 15.90
CA MET A 95 13.35 2.55 16.11
C MET A 95 14.70 2.44 15.42
N GLY A 96 14.85 2.97 14.20
CA GLY A 96 16.13 3.05 13.50
C GLY A 96 17.18 3.85 14.28
N ARG A 97 16.79 4.94 14.95
CA ARG A 97 17.67 5.69 15.88
C ARG A 97 18.14 4.82 17.04
N LYS A 98 17.24 4.03 17.66
CA LYS A 98 17.61 3.10 18.75
C LYS A 98 18.58 2.01 18.30
N VAL A 99 18.35 1.42 17.12
CA VAL A 99 19.24 0.41 16.54
C VAL A 99 20.62 1.00 16.29
N LYS A 100 20.70 2.17 15.63
CA LYS A 100 21.97 2.88 15.39
C LYS A 100 22.72 3.16 16.68
N LEU A 101 22.03 3.64 17.72
CA LEU A 101 22.64 3.88 19.04
C LEU A 101 23.19 2.59 19.65
N MET A 102 22.45 1.48 19.61
CA MET A 102 22.94 0.19 20.10
C MET A 102 24.10 -0.38 19.27
N THR A 103 24.18 -0.07 17.97
CA THR A 103 25.32 -0.42 17.13
C THR A 103 26.55 0.37 17.53
N TYR A 104 26.43 1.68 17.67
CA TYR A 104 27.53 2.56 18.10
C TYR A 104 28.06 2.21 19.49
N LEU A 105 27.17 1.93 20.46
CA LEU A 105 27.55 1.49 21.80
C LEU A 105 28.31 0.15 21.79
N LYS A 106 28.10 -0.71 20.79
CA LYS A 106 28.86 -1.96 20.63
C LYS A 106 30.21 -1.72 19.99
N GLU A 107 30.29 -0.93 18.93
CA GLU A 107 31.56 -0.60 18.25
C GLU A 107 32.56 0.03 19.22
N THR A 108 32.09 0.97 20.05
CA THR A 108 32.89 1.58 21.11
C THR A 108 33.29 0.56 22.20
N SER A 109 32.41 -0.36 22.59
CA SER A 109 32.74 -1.43 23.55
C SER A 109 33.73 -2.47 23.01
N GLU A 110 33.62 -2.89 21.75
CA GLU A 110 34.56 -3.84 21.12
C GLU A 110 35.94 -3.20 20.94
N THR A 111 35.98 -1.89 20.65
CA THR A 111 37.23 -1.14 20.55
C THR A 111 37.87 -0.93 21.93
N CYS A 112 37.07 -0.62 22.96
CA CYS A 112 37.54 -0.45 24.33
C CYS A 112 38.08 -1.77 24.91
N VAL A 113 37.45 -2.91 24.62
CA VAL A 113 37.97 -4.24 25.02
C VAL A 113 39.27 -4.58 24.29
N LYS A 114 39.41 -4.28 22.99
CA LYS A 114 40.65 -4.51 22.24
C LYS A 114 41.82 -3.65 22.73
N VAL A 115 41.56 -2.39 23.09
CA VAL A 115 42.55 -1.48 23.63
C VAL A 115 42.92 -1.85 25.07
N ALA A 116 41.94 -2.21 25.90
CA ALA A 116 42.18 -2.62 27.29
C ALA A 116 42.83 -4.01 27.43
N CYS A 117 42.62 -4.93 26.48
CA CYS A 117 43.26 -6.25 26.44
C CYS A 117 44.51 -6.30 25.55
N GLY A 118 44.91 -5.17 24.94
CA GLY A 118 46.03 -5.06 24.00
C GLY A 118 47.41 -4.83 24.61
N LEU A 119 47.61 -5.09 25.92
CA LEU A 119 48.93 -5.25 26.50
C LEU A 119 49.17 -6.74 26.78
N VAL A 120 49.52 -7.50 25.73
CA VAL A 120 50.25 -8.75 25.92
C VAL A 120 51.73 -8.36 25.93
N PRO A 121 52.44 -8.37 27.06
CA PRO A 121 53.88 -8.24 27.01
C PRO A 121 54.41 -9.50 26.30
N ILE A 122 54.98 -9.31 25.11
CA ILE A 122 55.83 -10.33 24.49
C ILE A 122 57.09 -10.39 25.35
N THR A 123 57.07 -11.17 26.42
CA THR A 123 58.30 -11.52 27.14
C THR A 123 58.99 -12.65 26.38
N THR A 124 59.99 -12.27 25.59
CA THR A 124 60.95 -13.20 25.02
C THR A 124 61.66 -13.92 26.16
N ASN A 125 61.51 -15.24 26.21
CA ASN A 125 62.09 -16.10 27.22
C ASN A 125 63.59 -16.28 26.93
N VAL A 126 64.49 -15.63 27.67
CA VAL A 126 65.93 -15.93 27.60
C VAL A 126 66.59 -15.80 28.99
N ILE A 127 67.06 -16.96 29.45
CA ILE A 127 68.13 -17.26 30.42
C ILE A 127 67.80 -17.28 31.92
N ALA A 128 68.02 -18.49 32.44
CA ALA A 128 68.10 -18.88 33.84
C ALA A 128 69.30 -18.23 34.57
N THR A 129 69.12 -17.88 35.84
CA THR A 129 69.97 -18.31 36.99
C THR A 129 69.48 -17.68 38.30
N HIS A 130 69.80 -18.36 39.40
CA HIS A 130 69.18 -18.25 40.72
C HIS A 130 69.71 -17.11 41.64
N ILE A 131 68.93 -16.87 42.72
CA ILE A 131 69.32 -16.57 44.13
C ILE A 131 68.96 -15.17 44.71
N LEU A 132 68.02 -15.22 45.68
CA LEU A 132 67.79 -14.44 46.93
C LEU A 132 67.98 -12.91 46.98
N ALA A 133 66.90 -12.18 47.29
CA ALA A 133 66.69 -11.47 48.59
C ALA A 133 65.50 -10.46 48.57
N ALA A 134 64.59 -10.65 49.52
CA ALA A 134 63.75 -9.67 50.26
C ALA A 134 62.75 -8.70 49.53
N PRO A 135 61.66 -8.30 50.21
CA PRO A 135 60.39 -7.94 49.57
C PRO A 135 60.24 -6.42 49.35
N THR A 136 59.80 -6.03 48.15
CA THR A 136 59.29 -4.68 47.90
C THR A 136 57.78 -4.66 47.92
N MET A 137 57.29 -3.54 48.45
CA MET A 137 55.96 -3.31 48.98
C MET A 137 54.83 -3.53 47.96
N GLY A 138 53.69 -3.95 48.51
CA GLY A 138 52.50 -4.39 47.79
C GLY A 138 52.09 -3.51 46.62
N GLN A 139 52.04 -4.12 45.44
CA GLN A 139 51.15 -3.67 44.39
C GLN A 139 49.72 -4.01 44.83
N THR A 140 48.98 -3.00 45.27
CA THR A 140 47.51 -3.05 45.27
C THR A 140 47.06 -3.25 43.83
N ILE A 141 46.90 -4.51 43.42
CA ILE A 141 46.05 -4.87 42.30
C ILE A 141 44.65 -4.48 42.75
N LEU A 142 44.23 -3.26 42.40
CA LEU A 142 42.84 -2.88 42.42
C LEU A 142 42.15 -3.74 41.36
N GLY A 143 41.81 -4.97 41.74
CA GLY A 143 41.08 -5.92 40.93
C GLY A 143 39.73 -5.30 40.63
N PHE A 144 39.62 -4.64 39.48
CA PHE A 144 38.40 -3.99 39.03
C PHE A 144 37.41 -5.10 38.62
N PRO A 145 36.36 -5.40 39.41
CA PRO A 145 35.48 -6.52 39.11
C PRO A 145 34.37 -6.04 38.17
N CYS A 146 34.73 -5.59 36.96
CA CYS A 146 33.73 -5.15 35.97
C CYS A 146 33.46 -6.15 34.86
N THR A 147 34.25 -7.22 34.71
CA THR A 147 34.05 -8.16 33.61
C THR A 147 32.88 -9.12 33.85
N GLU A 148 32.59 -9.47 35.11
CA GLU A 148 31.46 -10.35 35.48
C GLU A 148 30.09 -9.66 35.35
N ARG A 149 29.96 -8.39 35.81
CA ARG A 149 28.67 -7.66 35.73
C ARG A 149 28.27 -7.28 34.30
N LEU A 150 29.24 -7.15 33.38
CA LEU A 150 28.96 -6.80 31.98
C LEU A 150 28.55 -8.03 31.15
N LYS A 151 29.14 -9.21 31.43
CA LYS A 151 28.78 -10.48 30.75
C LYS A 151 27.32 -10.87 30.96
N ARG A 152 26.74 -10.59 32.14
CA ARG A 152 25.32 -10.88 32.45
C ARG A 152 24.32 -10.03 31.66
N LYS A 153 24.72 -8.84 31.18
CA LYS A 153 23.87 -7.95 30.36
C LYS A 153 24.05 -8.13 28.85
N LEU A 154 25.13 -8.79 28.42
CA LEU A 154 25.45 -9.04 27.02
C LEU A 154 24.38 -9.84 26.25
N PRO A 155 23.79 -10.94 26.80
CA PRO A 155 22.75 -11.68 26.08
C PRO A 155 21.46 -10.87 25.93
N HIS A 156 21.07 -10.09 26.95
CA HIS A 156 19.91 -9.19 26.87
C HIS A 156 20.08 -8.09 25.81
N LEU A 157 21.27 -7.52 25.66
CA LEU A 157 21.57 -6.51 24.63
C LEU A 157 21.57 -7.11 23.21
N ARG A 158 22.10 -8.33 23.06
CA ARG A 158 22.15 -9.05 21.76
C ARG A 158 20.75 -9.49 21.33
N PHE A 159 19.95 -10.00 22.28
CA PHE A 159 18.54 -10.34 22.08
C PHE A 159 17.69 -9.09 21.75
N SER A 160 17.92 -8.00 22.49
CA SER A 160 17.29 -6.71 22.23
C SER A 160 17.62 -6.16 20.84
N ARG A 161 18.86 -6.29 20.34
CA ARG A 161 19.21 -5.86 18.97
C ARG A 161 18.50 -6.67 17.90
N LYS A 162 18.50 -8.00 17.99
CA LYS A 162 17.83 -8.87 17.00
C LYS A 162 16.32 -8.59 16.98
N PHE A 163 15.72 -8.44 18.15
CA PHE A 163 14.32 -8.05 18.30
C PHE A 163 14.04 -6.66 17.69
N LEU A 164 14.86 -5.66 18.00
CA LEU A 164 14.70 -4.30 17.44
C LEU A 164 14.93 -4.26 15.93
N SER A 165 15.83 -5.09 15.39
CA SER A 165 16.01 -5.24 13.94
C SER A 165 14.75 -5.79 13.30
N LYS A 166 14.22 -6.92 13.79
CA LYS A 166 12.94 -7.48 13.30
C LYS A 166 11.80 -6.45 13.34
N VAL A 167 11.67 -5.70 14.44
CA VAL A 167 10.66 -4.64 14.55
C VAL A 167 10.91 -3.50 13.54
N CYS A 168 12.16 -3.16 13.25
CA CYS A 168 12.48 -2.19 12.20
C CYS A 168 12.10 -2.72 10.81
N ASP A 169 12.32 -4.00 10.54
CA ASP A 169 11.99 -4.65 9.26
C ASP A 169 10.46 -4.71 9.06
N GLN A 170 9.71 -5.13 10.09
CA GLN A 170 8.24 -5.07 10.11
C GLN A 170 7.72 -3.65 9.88
N LEU A 171 8.32 -2.64 10.53
CA LEU A 171 7.93 -1.25 10.34
C LEU A 171 8.28 -0.73 8.94
N ASP A 172 9.39 -1.17 8.34
CA ASP A 172 9.76 -0.82 6.97
C ASP A 172 8.76 -1.40 5.97
N ILE A 173 8.46 -2.69 6.08
CA ILE A 173 7.47 -3.37 5.22
C ILE A 173 6.09 -2.71 5.37
N ALA A 174 5.62 -2.48 6.60
CA ALA A 174 4.31 -1.83 6.83
C ALA A 174 4.28 -0.39 6.31
N SER A 175 5.37 0.38 6.47
CA SER A 175 5.45 1.76 5.96
C SER A 175 5.42 1.77 4.43
N LYS A 176 6.19 0.90 3.77
CA LYS A 176 6.20 0.76 2.31
C LYS A 176 4.84 0.30 1.78
N GLY A 177 4.25 -0.72 2.42
CA GLY A 177 2.91 -1.20 2.07
C GLY A 177 1.86 -0.12 2.19
N THR A 178 1.89 0.68 3.26
CA THR A 178 0.94 1.80 3.45
C THR A 178 1.12 2.89 2.40
N TYR A 179 2.38 3.22 2.05
CA TYR A 179 2.66 4.22 1.01
C TYR A 179 2.14 3.77 -0.37
N ILE A 180 2.42 2.52 -0.75
CA ILE A 180 1.94 1.94 -2.00
C ILE A 180 0.41 1.91 -2.01
N LEU A 181 -0.20 1.41 -0.93
CA LEU A 181 -1.65 1.36 -0.75
C LEU A 181 -2.30 2.74 -0.94
N ASN A 182 -1.74 3.79 -0.33
CA ASN A 182 -2.28 5.14 -0.46
C ASN A 182 -2.22 5.63 -1.91
N LYS A 183 -1.11 5.38 -2.60
CA LYS A 183 -0.93 5.79 -4.00
C LYS A 183 -1.88 5.04 -4.96
N ASP A 184 -2.00 3.72 -4.78
CA ASP A 184 -2.91 2.89 -5.59
C ASP A 184 -4.36 3.31 -5.36
N PHE A 185 -4.72 3.61 -4.12
CA PHE A 185 -6.06 4.02 -3.75
C PHE A 185 -6.41 5.44 -4.24
N ASP A 186 -5.48 6.39 -4.16
CA ASP A 186 -5.64 7.73 -4.75
C ASP A 186 -5.85 7.65 -6.27
N THR A 187 -5.12 6.75 -6.94
CA THR A 187 -5.28 6.52 -8.39
C THR A 187 -6.63 5.91 -8.69
N THR A 188 -7.01 4.84 -7.97
CA THR A 188 -8.32 4.18 -8.08
C THR A 188 -9.47 5.18 -7.90
N SER A 189 -9.41 6.02 -6.86
CA SER A 189 -10.42 7.04 -6.56
C SER A 189 -10.60 8.04 -7.71
N ARG A 190 -9.50 8.47 -8.33
CA ARG A 190 -9.55 9.39 -9.47
C ARG A 190 -10.19 8.77 -10.70
N VAL A 191 -9.91 7.48 -10.96
CA VAL A 191 -10.53 6.78 -12.10
C VAL A 191 -12.01 6.51 -11.82
N VAL A 192 -12.39 6.13 -10.59
CA VAL A 192 -13.79 6.02 -10.15
C VAL A 192 -14.55 7.33 -10.39
N ALA A 193 -13.99 8.47 -9.97
CA ALA A 193 -14.62 9.77 -10.17
C ALA A 193 -14.83 10.08 -11.66
N ARG A 194 -13.80 9.87 -12.50
CA ARG A 194 -13.91 10.05 -13.95
C ARG A 194 -14.97 9.15 -14.58
N LEU A 195 -15.03 7.88 -14.17
CA LEU A 195 -16.01 6.94 -14.70
C LEU A 195 -17.43 7.30 -14.24
N CYS A 196 -17.59 7.78 -13.01
CA CYS A 196 -18.86 8.32 -12.52
C CYS A 196 -19.31 9.52 -13.36
N ASP A 197 -18.42 10.47 -13.61
CA ASP A 197 -18.71 11.66 -14.43
C ASP A 197 -19.07 11.27 -15.87
N GLU A 198 -18.36 10.31 -16.48
CA GLU A 198 -18.63 9.81 -17.83
C GLU A 198 -20.01 9.12 -17.91
N ILE A 199 -20.37 8.31 -16.91
CA ILE A 199 -21.69 7.67 -16.84
C ILE A 199 -22.78 8.72 -16.71
N GLU A 200 -22.63 9.71 -15.83
CA GLU A 200 -23.61 10.79 -15.67
C GLU A 200 -23.73 11.64 -16.94
N HIS A 201 -22.61 11.90 -17.64
CA HIS A 201 -22.62 12.58 -18.91
C HIS A 201 -23.44 11.81 -19.97
N ASN A 202 -23.17 10.51 -20.13
CA ASN A 202 -23.91 9.66 -21.06
C ASN A 202 -25.39 9.58 -20.68
N ARG A 203 -25.72 9.48 -19.39
CA ARG A 203 -27.10 9.52 -18.89
C ARG A 203 -27.80 10.83 -19.23
N ALA A 204 -27.14 11.98 -19.04
CA ALA A 204 -27.71 13.28 -19.38
C ALA A 204 -27.98 13.41 -20.89
N MET A 205 -27.07 12.91 -21.74
CA MET A 205 -27.27 12.87 -23.19
C MET A 205 -28.46 12.00 -23.59
N VAL A 206 -28.56 10.80 -23.00
CA VAL A 206 -29.67 9.88 -23.25
C VAL A 206 -30.99 10.43 -22.73
N GLN A 207 -31.01 11.06 -21.56
CA GLN A 207 -32.22 11.69 -21.04
C GLN A 207 -32.71 12.81 -21.96
N LEU A 208 -31.80 13.68 -22.43
CA LEU A 208 -32.12 14.74 -23.39
C LEU A 208 -32.68 14.18 -24.71
N CYS A 209 -32.16 13.03 -25.17
CA CYS A 209 -32.68 12.29 -26.32
C CYS A 209 -34.15 11.89 -26.11
N LEU A 210 -34.42 11.21 -25.01
CA LEU A 210 -35.75 10.69 -24.67
C LEU A 210 -36.78 11.80 -24.44
N ASP A 211 -36.37 12.93 -23.87
CA ASP A 211 -37.25 14.07 -23.60
C ASP A 211 -37.70 14.77 -24.89
N LYS A 212 -36.82 14.88 -25.89
CA LYS A 212 -37.14 15.54 -27.17
C LYS A 212 -38.06 14.72 -28.07
N LYS A 213 -38.08 13.38 -27.93
CA LYS A 213 -38.92 12.46 -28.73
C LYS A 213 -38.78 12.67 -30.25
N ASP A 214 -37.56 12.99 -30.70
CA ASP A 214 -37.21 13.19 -32.11
C ASP A 214 -36.25 12.09 -32.55
N ASP A 215 -36.66 11.30 -33.54
CA ASP A 215 -35.92 10.16 -34.08
C ASP A 215 -34.56 10.58 -34.65
N LYS A 216 -34.51 11.73 -35.34
CA LYS A 216 -33.26 12.24 -35.94
C LYS A 216 -32.27 12.67 -34.86
N PHE A 217 -32.79 13.32 -33.82
CA PHE A 217 -31.99 13.69 -32.65
C PHE A 217 -31.49 12.45 -31.90
N SER A 218 -32.32 11.42 -31.79
CA SER A 218 -31.95 10.15 -31.15
C SER A 218 -30.77 9.48 -31.84
N LEU A 219 -30.81 9.40 -33.18
CA LEU A 219 -29.69 8.87 -33.97
C LEU A 219 -28.41 9.70 -33.83
N GLN A 220 -28.53 11.02 -33.71
CA GLN A 220 -27.37 11.89 -33.47
C GLN A 220 -26.74 11.60 -32.10
N ILE A 221 -27.53 11.42 -31.05
CA ILE A 221 -27.03 11.11 -29.70
C ILE A 221 -26.33 9.75 -29.67
N VAL A 222 -26.88 8.73 -30.33
CA VAL A 222 -26.22 7.42 -30.43
C VAL A 222 -24.88 7.51 -31.17
N LYS A 223 -24.77 8.34 -32.21
CA LYS A 223 -23.48 8.62 -32.88
C LYS A 223 -22.47 9.30 -31.96
N GLU A 224 -22.90 10.21 -31.09
CA GLU A 224 -22.00 10.82 -30.11
C GLU A 224 -21.56 9.82 -29.03
N LEU A 225 -22.47 8.99 -28.51
CA LEU A 225 -22.13 7.88 -27.60
C LEU A 225 -21.11 6.93 -28.21
N LYS A 226 -21.23 6.63 -29.51
CA LYS A 226 -20.27 5.80 -30.24
C LYS A 226 -18.85 6.37 -30.21
N LYS A 227 -18.69 7.70 -30.21
CA LYS A 227 -17.37 8.34 -30.21
C LYS A 227 -16.69 8.23 -28.85
N SER A 228 -17.45 8.26 -27.75
CA SER A 228 -16.92 8.12 -26.39
C SER A 228 -16.74 6.65 -25.97
N ASP A 229 -17.37 5.70 -26.66
CA ASP A 229 -17.43 4.28 -26.30
C ASP A 229 -16.07 3.63 -25.99
N ALA A 230 -15.11 3.75 -26.91
CA ALA A 230 -13.75 3.23 -26.70
C ALA A 230 -13.04 3.90 -25.51
N GLY A 231 -13.32 5.17 -25.26
CA GLY A 231 -12.78 5.93 -24.12
C GLY A 231 -13.36 5.44 -22.79
N PHE A 232 -14.67 5.16 -22.76
CA PHE A 232 -15.36 4.60 -21.61
C PHE A 232 -14.80 3.23 -21.23
N TRP A 233 -14.68 2.31 -22.19
CA TRP A 233 -14.13 0.97 -21.94
C TRP A 233 -12.68 0.99 -21.49
N ARG A 234 -11.87 1.93 -22.01
CA ARG A 234 -10.51 2.15 -21.53
C ARG A 234 -10.49 2.58 -20.05
N LEU A 235 -11.40 3.45 -19.61
CA LEU A 235 -11.50 3.84 -18.19
C LEU A 235 -11.93 2.66 -17.30
N VAL A 236 -12.84 1.82 -17.78
CA VAL A 236 -13.28 0.61 -17.08
C VAL A 236 -12.12 -0.36 -16.87
N GLU A 237 -11.32 -0.61 -17.92
CA GLU A 237 -10.16 -1.51 -17.80
C GLU A 237 -9.04 -0.89 -16.96
N GLU A 238 -8.75 0.41 -17.12
CA GLU A 238 -7.79 1.15 -16.27
C GLU A 238 -8.17 1.03 -14.79
N LEU A 239 -9.45 1.18 -14.46
CA LEU A 239 -9.94 1.03 -13.08
C LEU A 239 -9.72 -0.39 -12.58
N LYS A 240 -10.09 -1.39 -13.38
CA LYS A 240 -9.99 -2.81 -13.04
C LYS A 240 -8.53 -3.21 -12.80
N GLU A 241 -7.61 -2.80 -13.67
CA GLU A 241 -6.16 -3.02 -13.52
C GLU A 241 -5.64 -2.42 -12.21
N HIS A 242 -6.00 -1.17 -11.89
CA HIS A 242 -5.58 -0.52 -10.65
C HIS A 242 -6.12 -1.21 -9.39
N VAL A 243 -7.36 -1.70 -9.43
CA VAL A 243 -7.95 -2.44 -8.31
C VAL A 243 -7.25 -3.79 -8.11
N TYR A 244 -6.96 -4.53 -9.18
CA TYR A 244 -6.20 -5.77 -9.10
C TYR A 244 -4.78 -5.54 -8.58
N LEU A 245 -4.10 -4.52 -9.09
CA LEU A 245 -2.76 -4.14 -8.62
C LEU A 245 -2.77 -3.81 -7.12
N CYS A 246 -3.76 -3.05 -6.66
CA CYS A 246 -3.94 -2.72 -5.25
C CYS A 246 -4.08 -3.98 -4.38
N LEU A 247 -4.94 -4.93 -4.79
CA LEU A 247 -5.14 -6.19 -4.08
C LEU A 247 -3.87 -7.06 -4.04
N VAL A 248 -3.13 -7.14 -5.14
CA VAL A 248 -1.84 -7.86 -5.20
C VAL A 248 -0.83 -7.23 -4.24
N ASN A 249 -0.70 -5.90 -4.25
CA ASN A 249 0.22 -5.17 -3.37
C ASN A 249 -0.14 -5.36 -1.88
N ILE A 250 -1.43 -5.30 -1.54
CA ILE A 250 -1.92 -5.58 -0.19
C ILE A 250 -1.53 -6.99 0.25
N ASN A 251 -1.82 -8.00 -0.57
CA ASN A 251 -1.58 -9.39 -0.24
C ASN A 251 -0.08 -9.68 -0.12
N GLN A 252 0.75 -9.14 -1.01
CA GLN A 252 2.20 -9.27 -0.94
C GLN A 252 2.75 -8.67 0.36
N ALA A 253 2.35 -7.45 0.70
CA ALA A 253 2.81 -6.78 1.91
C ALA A 253 2.34 -7.49 3.19
N ARG A 254 1.11 -8.04 3.21
CA ARG A 254 0.63 -8.89 4.32
C ARG A 254 1.46 -10.16 4.47
N CYS A 255 1.75 -10.86 3.38
CA CYS A 255 2.58 -12.08 3.41
C CYS A 255 3.99 -11.79 3.95
N LEU A 256 4.62 -10.72 3.47
CA LEU A 256 5.94 -10.29 3.97
C LEU A 256 5.91 -9.97 5.46
N LEU A 257 4.87 -9.29 5.94
CA LEU A 257 4.71 -8.98 7.35
C LEU A 257 4.50 -10.23 8.21
N ILE A 258 3.64 -11.16 7.77
CA ILE A 258 3.39 -12.41 8.49
C ILE A 258 4.70 -13.21 8.62
N ASN A 259 5.46 -13.34 7.53
CA ASN A 259 6.74 -14.04 7.52
C ASN A 259 7.77 -13.41 8.47
N GLU A 260 7.79 -12.08 8.61
CA GLU A 260 8.69 -11.38 9.52
C GLU A 260 8.20 -11.41 10.99
N MET A 261 6.91 -11.71 11.21
CA MET A 261 6.34 -11.90 12.55
C MET A 261 6.61 -13.30 13.10
N THR A 262 6.73 -14.31 12.23
CA THR A 262 7.19 -15.67 12.55
C THR A 262 8.71 -15.75 12.80
#